data_AF-A0AA38HCU6-F1
#
_entry.id   AF-A0AA38HCU6-F1
#
_cell.length_a   1.000
_cell.length_b   1.000
_cell.length_c   1.000
_cell.angle_alpha   90.00
_cell.angle_beta   90.00
_cell.angle_gamma   90.00
#
_symmetry.space_group_name_H-M   'P 1'
#
loop_
_entity.id
_entity.type
_entity.pdbx_description
1 polymer ?
#
loop_
_entity_poly.entity_id
_entity_poly.type
_entity_poly.pdbx_seq_one_letter_code
_entity_poly.pdbx_strand_id
1 'polypeptide(L)'
;MLPHKASSFVHPFLTEFSVHDHLPARLPLAERWPILALGLSAIFTIAYLVHIPSPPGYSEDQKHPTAQLACNALLPLAVCAPIWCWLTVNLSGETTQWAAMCSSIRWTFSPTRPSYHPLTRPPFFNFIRQTRMFKALNLPLMEYRLHGLTQYSPPYTGNAPRYFPSVLNHLGHFLLRLFLFDALTLGMHLLDPSNLGAMDAAVSPQDWDAGMATMAHNTGLPRWIVPVLMTAVSTIITYAGVGVGWDQHALMAVGSGLWAPEEWPPVMRAPWKSQSLNELWGGRYHTYLRNVFHICTLPLAWLPHAFHIPRIFLGSAIHHSLLLYPFTGSFSFRANLLQYMIPALGCSLERLYRKWTGRKVGGKWGAVWTWTIFLWSCYYGTKEWYSVGWAERYRCDLEEVSPVVAVMRALGWDVMRKAKAE
;
A
#
# COMPACT_ATOMS: atom_id res chain seq x y z
N MET A 1 21.15 53.77 10.05
CA MET A 1 21.58 52.48 9.47
C MET A 1 21.99 51.56 10.61
N LEU A 2 21.14 50.61 10.98
CA LEU A 2 21.45 49.50 11.89
C LEU A 2 20.86 48.24 11.25
N PRO A 3 21.61 47.13 11.12
CA PRO A 3 21.11 45.93 10.47
C PRO A 3 20.26 45.10 11.45
N HIS A 4 18.99 44.88 11.11
CA HIS A 4 18.13 43.92 11.76
C HIS A 4 18.62 42.49 11.45
N LYS A 5 19.32 41.86 12.41
CA LYS A 5 19.47 40.40 12.47
C LYS A 5 18.15 39.82 12.99
N ALA A 6 17.29 39.36 12.09
CA ALA A 6 16.20 38.48 12.46
C ALA A 6 16.78 37.08 12.73
N SER A 7 16.98 36.75 14.01
CA SER A 7 17.28 35.38 14.44
C SER A 7 16.03 34.52 14.22
N SER A 8 16.05 33.67 13.20
CA SER A 8 15.07 32.61 13.00
C SER A 8 15.17 31.62 14.16
N PHE A 9 14.23 31.71 15.09
CA PHE A 9 14.05 30.77 16.18
C PHE A 9 13.43 29.48 15.61
N VAL A 10 14.23 28.67 14.92
CA VAL A 10 13.83 27.33 14.49
C VAL A 10 14.06 26.40 15.67
N HIS A 11 12.97 25.84 16.20
CA HIS A 11 12.99 24.93 17.34
C HIS A 11 13.87 23.70 17.04
N PRO A 12 14.87 23.35 17.89
CA PRO A 12 15.81 22.24 17.64
C PRO A 12 15.19 20.83 17.71
N PHE A 13 13.88 20.71 17.91
CA PHE A 13 13.18 19.41 17.93
C PHE A 13 12.78 18.89 16.52
N LEU A 14 13.14 19.62 15.46
CA LEU A 14 12.86 19.26 14.07
C LEU A 14 14.12 19.17 13.18
N THR A 15 15.33 19.21 13.76
CA THR A 15 16.54 18.84 13.00
C THR A 15 16.43 17.37 12.64
N GLU A 16 16.45 17.09 11.34
CA GLU A 16 16.39 15.74 10.76
C GLU A 16 17.30 14.79 11.53
N PHE A 17 16.69 13.80 12.17
CA PHE A 17 17.43 12.67 12.73
C PHE A 17 17.99 11.92 11.53
N SER A 18 19.22 12.25 11.12
CA SER A 18 19.92 11.60 10.01
C SER A 18 20.30 10.19 10.46
N VAL A 19 19.38 9.24 10.27
CA VAL A 19 19.64 7.81 10.49
C VAL A 19 20.69 7.27 9.49
N HIS A 20 21.07 8.08 8.48
CA HIS A 20 22.04 7.71 7.46
C HIS A 20 23.41 7.30 8.01
N ASP A 21 23.85 7.87 9.14
CA ASP A 21 25.20 7.61 9.67
C ASP A 21 25.33 6.28 10.45
N HIS A 22 24.23 5.57 10.67
CA HIS A 22 24.20 4.37 11.51
C HIS A 22 23.68 3.11 10.80
N LEU A 23 23.29 3.21 9.53
CA LEU A 23 22.81 2.07 8.75
C LEU A 23 23.79 1.74 7.62
N PRO A 24 24.20 0.47 7.47
CA PRO A 24 25.24 0.09 6.52
C PRO A 24 24.82 0.47 5.10
N ALA A 25 25.71 1.17 4.39
CA ALA A 25 25.53 1.50 3.00
C ALA A 25 25.42 0.21 2.17
N ARG A 26 24.22 -0.03 1.61
CA ARG A 26 23.93 -0.99 0.53
C ARG A 26 24.48 -2.40 0.76
N LEU A 27 23.74 -3.23 1.49
CA LEU A 27 23.95 -4.69 1.45
C LEU A 27 23.63 -5.23 0.04
N PRO A 28 24.35 -6.24 -0.49
CA PRO A 28 23.98 -6.91 -1.75
C PRO A 28 22.64 -7.64 -1.55
N LEU A 29 21.56 -7.03 -2.05
CA LEU A 29 20.23 -7.16 -1.47
C LEU A 29 19.35 -8.24 -2.14
N ALA A 30 19.82 -8.90 -3.21
CA ALA A 30 19.02 -9.83 -4.01
C ALA A 30 19.16 -11.32 -3.60
N GLU A 31 20.27 -11.74 -2.98
CA GLU A 31 20.63 -13.16 -2.93
C GLU A 31 20.32 -13.89 -1.61
N ARG A 32 20.02 -13.20 -0.51
CA ARG A 32 19.93 -13.83 0.83
C ARG A 32 18.56 -13.76 1.53
N TRP A 33 17.64 -12.94 1.05
CA TRP A 33 16.45 -12.56 1.82
C TRP A 33 15.17 -13.37 1.54
N PRO A 34 14.91 -13.91 0.33
CA PRO A 34 13.78 -14.80 0.10
C PRO A 34 13.78 -16.03 1.02
N ILE A 35 14.96 -16.56 1.33
CA ILE A 35 15.17 -17.73 2.21
C ILE A 35 14.77 -17.40 3.66
N LEU A 36 15.06 -16.18 4.13
CA LEU A 36 14.77 -15.77 5.50
C LEU A 36 13.29 -15.41 5.71
N ALA A 37 12.66 -14.75 4.72
CA ALA A 37 11.22 -14.46 4.72
C ALA A 37 10.37 -15.74 4.65
N LEU A 38 10.81 -16.74 3.87
CA LEU A 38 10.25 -18.09 3.89
C LEU A 38 10.47 -18.76 5.25
N GLY A 39 11.65 -18.62 5.87
CA GLY A 39 11.95 -19.15 7.19
C GLY A 39 11.07 -18.58 8.31
N LEU A 40 10.80 -17.28 8.30
CA LEU A 40 9.95 -16.63 9.31
C LEU A 40 8.45 -16.87 9.08
N SER A 41 8.00 -16.88 7.82
CA SER A 41 6.65 -17.34 7.48
C SER A 41 6.46 -18.80 7.91
N ALA A 42 7.49 -19.63 7.77
CA ALA A 42 7.50 -20.99 8.30
C ALA A 42 7.46 -21.02 9.84
N ILE A 43 8.15 -20.12 10.56
CA ILE A 43 8.08 -20.05 12.03
C ILE A 43 6.69 -19.67 12.53
N PHE A 44 6.04 -18.66 11.94
CA PHE A 44 4.65 -18.30 12.30
C PHE A 44 3.65 -19.39 11.87
N THR A 45 3.91 -20.05 10.74
CA THR A 45 3.16 -21.23 10.32
C THR A 45 3.35 -22.40 11.30
N ILE A 46 4.55 -22.63 11.79
CA ILE A 46 4.87 -23.67 12.78
C ILE A 46 4.23 -23.32 14.12
N ALA A 47 4.30 -22.07 14.58
CA ALA A 47 3.61 -21.62 15.78
C ALA A 47 2.07 -21.83 15.68
N TYR A 48 1.50 -21.63 14.50
CA TYR A 48 0.10 -21.96 14.20
C TYR A 48 -0.16 -23.48 14.18
N LEU A 49 0.72 -24.28 13.59
CA LEU A 49 0.62 -25.74 13.58
C LEU A 49 0.76 -26.35 14.99
N VAL A 50 1.54 -25.72 15.87
CA VAL A 50 1.66 -26.06 17.30
C VAL A 50 0.40 -25.67 18.08
N HIS A 51 -0.38 -24.71 17.58
CA HIS A 51 -1.66 -24.28 18.15
C HIS A 51 -2.87 -25.13 17.75
N ILE A 52 -2.70 -26.18 16.94
CA ILE A 52 -3.78 -27.12 16.65
C ILE A 52 -4.18 -27.81 17.98
N PRO A 53 -5.43 -27.68 18.45
CA PRO A 53 -5.87 -28.38 19.65
C PRO A 53 -5.64 -29.88 19.50
N SER A 54 -5.27 -30.52 20.61
CA SER A 54 -5.24 -31.97 20.75
C SER A 54 -6.51 -32.60 20.15
N PRO A 55 -6.41 -33.81 19.59
CA PRO A 55 -7.54 -34.53 19.00
C PRO A 55 -8.76 -34.57 19.92
N PRO A 56 -9.99 -34.71 19.37
CA PRO A 56 -11.22 -34.69 20.14
C PRO A 56 -11.14 -35.64 21.35
N GLY A 57 -11.28 -35.06 22.56
CA GLY A 57 -11.10 -35.76 23.85
C GLY A 57 -10.32 -34.96 24.92
N TYR A 58 -9.64 -33.87 24.56
CA TYR A 58 -8.95 -32.97 25.51
C TYR A 58 -9.87 -31.82 25.98
N SER A 59 -10.00 -31.61 27.30
CA SER A 59 -10.81 -30.52 27.86
C SER A 59 -10.09 -29.17 27.73
N GLU A 60 -10.85 -28.08 27.52
CA GLU A 60 -10.30 -26.72 27.39
C GLU A 60 -9.54 -26.25 28.64
N ASP A 61 -9.84 -26.83 29.81
CA ASP A 61 -9.18 -26.51 31.08
C ASP A 61 -7.73 -27.02 31.17
N GLN A 62 -7.29 -27.87 30.22
CA GLN A 62 -5.92 -28.36 30.12
C GLN A 62 -5.06 -27.57 29.12
N LYS A 63 -5.38 -26.30 28.85
CA LYS A 63 -4.46 -25.43 28.11
C LYS A 63 -3.19 -25.24 28.93
N HIS A 64 -2.12 -25.89 28.49
CA HIS A 64 -0.81 -25.90 29.15
C HIS A 64 -0.32 -24.47 29.41
N PRO A 65 0.08 -24.10 30.65
CA PRO A 65 0.64 -22.79 30.99
C PRO A 65 1.82 -22.38 30.08
N THR A 66 2.53 -23.38 29.55
CA THR A 66 3.61 -23.24 28.57
C THR A 66 3.15 -22.68 27.21
N ALA A 67 1.94 -22.99 26.75
CA ALA A 67 1.42 -22.43 25.50
C ALA A 67 1.09 -20.94 25.63
N GLN A 68 0.55 -20.54 26.78
CA GLN A 68 0.24 -19.14 27.07
C GLN A 68 1.52 -18.33 27.35
N LEU A 69 2.51 -18.93 28.02
CA LEU A 69 3.84 -18.35 28.19
C LEU A 69 4.57 -18.19 26.84
N ALA A 70 4.49 -19.18 25.95
CA ALA A 70 5.03 -19.10 24.60
C ALA A 70 4.34 -17.98 23.78
N CYS A 71 3.02 -17.83 23.87
CA CYS A 71 2.30 -16.72 23.23
C CYS A 71 2.77 -15.35 23.75
N ASN A 72 2.93 -15.22 25.07
CA ASN A 72 3.38 -13.98 25.69
C ASN A 72 4.86 -13.67 25.38
N ALA A 73 5.71 -14.70 25.25
CA ALA A 73 7.11 -14.55 24.85
C ALA A 73 7.29 -14.28 23.35
N LEU A 74 6.38 -14.80 22.51
CA LEU A 74 6.37 -14.56 21.06
C LEU A 74 5.68 -13.25 20.68
N LEU A 75 4.88 -12.65 21.56
CA LEU A 75 4.22 -11.36 21.31
C LEU A 75 5.22 -10.22 21.05
N PRO A 76 6.29 -10.03 21.83
CA PRO A 76 7.37 -9.09 21.48
C PRO A 76 8.03 -9.44 20.15
N LEU A 77 8.27 -10.73 19.85
CA LEU A 77 8.84 -11.15 18.57
C LEU A 77 7.89 -10.89 17.40
N ALA A 78 6.57 -11.02 17.58
CA ALA A 78 5.56 -10.72 16.58
C ALA A 78 5.33 -9.21 16.39
N VAL A 79 5.56 -8.40 17.42
CA VAL A 79 5.56 -6.93 17.37
C VAL A 79 6.87 -6.39 16.78
N CYS A 80 7.99 -7.08 17.01
CA CYS A 80 9.31 -6.79 16.44
C CYS A 80 9.50 -7.38 15.04
N ALA A 81 8.78 -8.45 14.68
CA ALA A 81 8.85 -9.05 13.36
C ALA A 81 8.52 -8.04 12.25
N PRO A 82 7.55 -7.12 12.38
CA PRO A 82 7.37 -6.05 11.42
C PRO A 82 8.59 -5.10 11.33
N ILE A 83 9.24 -4.78 12.46
CA ILE A 83 10.50 -4.01 12.48
C ILE A 83 11.66 -4.82 11.84
N TRP A 84 11.62 -6.14 11.90
CA TRP A 84 12.64 -7.04 11.33
C TRP A 84 12.40 -7.40 9.85
N CYS A 85 11.14 -7.53 9.44
CA CYS A 85 10.73 -7.67 8.06
C CYS A 85 10.99 -6.34 7.31
N TRP A 86 10.85 -5.20 8.00
CA TRP A 86 11.28 -3.89 7.52
C TRP A 86 12.78 -3.83 7.17
N LEU A 87 13.64 -4.53 7.91
CA LEU A 87 15.08 -4.55 7.62
C LEU A 87 15.45 -5.39 6.36
N THR A 88 14.51 -6.13 5.76
CA THR A 88 14.87 -7.32 4.97
C THR A 88 14.14 -7.53 3.63
N VAL A 89 13.36 -6.60 3.09
CA VAL A 89 12.57 -6.85 1.85
C VAL A 89 12.90 -5.90 0.70
N ASN A 90 13.00 -6.48 -0.50
CA ASN A 90 12.86 -5.81 -1.79
C ASN A 90 12.24 -6.78 -2.82
N LEU A 91 11.43 -6.21 -3.73
CA LEU A 91 10.66 -6.81 -4.84
C LEU A 91 9.27 -7.35 -4.51
N SER A 92 8.26 -6.51 -4.80
CA SER A 92 6.85 -6.82 -5.13
C SER A 92 5.99 -7.65 -4.15
N GLY A 93 6.58 -8.23 -3.10
CA GLY A 93 5.92 -9.05 -2.08
C GLY A 93 5.73 -8.35 -0.73
N GLU A 94 6.07 -7.08 -0.60
CA GLU A 94 6.17 -6.34 0.67
C GLU A 94 4.84 -6.16 1.39
N THR A 95 3.79 -5.79 0.67
CA THR A 95 2.45 -5.80 1.24
C THR A 95 2.10 -7.23 1.62
N THR A 96 2.22 -8.19 0.69
CA THR A 96 1.82 -9.59 0.91
C THR A 96 2.43 -10.19 2.18
N GLN A 97 3.71 -9.91 2.45
CA GLN A 97 4.40 -10.34 3.68
C GLN A 97 3.89 -9.59 4.93
N TRP A 98 3.70 -8.28 4.87
CA TRP A 98 3.22 -7.52 6.03
C TRP A 98 1.81 -7.93 6.46
N ALA A 99 0.89 -8.09 5.50
CA ALA A 99 -0.44 -8.57 5.85
C ALA A 99 -0.45 -10.08 6.11
N ALA A 100 0.49 -10.86 5.57
CA ALA A 100 0.70 -12.24 6.00
C ALA A 100 1.01 -12.32 7.49
N MET A 101 1.86 -11.42 7.99
CA MET A 101 2.23 -11.33 9.40
C MET A 101 1.05 -10.85 10.24
N CYS A 102 0.35 -9.78 9.83
CA CYS A 102 -0.80 -9.26 10.57
C CYS A 102 -1.94 -10.28 10.64
N SER A 103 -2.18 -11.03 9.57
CA SER A 103 -3.11 -12.17 9.55
C SER A 103 -2.67 -13.25 10.53
N SER A 104 -1.41 -13.65 10.47
CA SER A 104 -0.84 -14.69 11.35
C SER A 104 -0.97 -14.28 12.81
N ILE A 105 -0.68 -13.03 13.15
CA ILE A 105 -0.85 -12.45 14.50
C ILE A 105 -2.32 -12.56 14.92
N ARG A 106 -3.26 -12.05 14.12
CA ARG A 106 -4.69 -12.11 14.45
C ARG A 106 -5.16 -13.53 14.73
N TRP A 107 -4.76 -14.49 13.89
CA TRP A 107 -5.18 -15.89 14.05
C TRP A 107 -4.47 -16.61 15.18
N THR A 108 -3.22 -16.26 15.48
CA THR A 108 -2.49 -16.77 16.65
C THR A 108 -3.20 -16.39 17.95
N PHE A 109 -3.78 -15.19 18.01
CA PHE A 109 -4.51 -14.71 19.19
C PHE A 109 -6.04 -14.89 19.11
N SER A 110 -6.56 -15.48 18.03
CA SER A 110 -7.99 -15.72 17.87
C SER A 110 -8.39 -16.96 18.67
N PRO A 111 -9.39 -16.87 19.58
CA PRO A 111 -9.90 -18.06 20.28
C PRO A 111 -10.64 -19.01 19.33
N THR A 112 -11.09 -18.50 18.18
CA THR A 112 -11.78 -19.27 17.14
C THR A 112 -10.83 -19.61 16.00
N ARG A 113 -10.94 -20.85 15.51
CA ARG A 113 -10.21 -21.29 14.31
C ARG A 113 -10.65 -20.45 13.11
N PRO A 114 -9.76 -20.19 12.14
CA PRO A 114 -10.15 -19.62 10.86
C PRO A 114 -11.16 -20.54 10.19
N SER A 115 -12.43 -20.13 10.13
CA SER A 115 -13.40 -20.76 9.24
C SER A 115 -13.20 -20.18 7.85
N TYR A 116 -13.13 -21.07 6.86
CA TYR A 116 -13.21 -20.64 5.48
C TYR A 116 -14.58 -20.00 5.27
N HIS A 117 -14.59 -18.83 4.65
CA HIS A 117 -15.84 -18.29 4.15
C HIS A 117 -16.44 -19.33 3.20
N PRO A 118 -17.70 -19.74 3.39
CA PRO A 118 -18.32 -20.70 2.50
C PRO A 118 -18.34 -20.11 1.09
N LEU A 119 -17.84 -20.88 0.13
CA LEU A 119 -17.84 -20.51 -1.27
C LEU A 119 -19.12 -21.02 -1.92
N THR A 120 -19.69 -20.22 -2.82
CA THR A 120 -20.81 -20.64 -3.67
C THR A 120 -20.46 -21.80 -4.59
N ARG A 121 -19.19 -21.88 -5.00
CA ARG A 121 -18.64 -22.94 -5.83
C ARG A 121 -17.28 -23.37 -5.31
N PRO A 122 -16.97 -24.67 -5.28
CA PRO A 122 -15.62 -25.11 -5.01
C PRO A 122 -14.70 -24.64 -6.15
N PRO A 123 -13.48 -24.19 -5.85
CA PRO A 123 -12.49 -23.87 -6.87
C PRO A 123 -11.98 -25.17 -7.54
N PHE A 124 -11.34 -25.03 -8.69
CA PHE A 124 -10.97 -26.16 -9.55
C PHE A 124 -10.11 -27.20 -8.82
N PHE A 125 -9.12 -26.75 -8.04
CA PHE A 125 -8.26 -27.62 -7.24
C PHE A 125 -8.66 -27.67 -5.77
N ASN A 126 -9.94 -27.91 -5.48
CA ASN A 126 -10.46 -27.95 -4.11
C ASN A 126 -9.73 -28.96 -3.20
N PHE A 127 -9.24 -30.08 -3.74
CA PHE A 127 -8.49 -31.08 -2.98
C PHE A 127 -7.19 -30.49 -2.39
N ILE A 128 -6.48 -29.62 -3.13
CA ILE A 128 -5.29 -28.93 -2.64
C ILE A 128 -5.67 -28.02 -1.47
N ARG A 129 -6.81 -27.33 -1.53
CA ARG A 129 -7.28 -26.44 -0.46
C ARG A 129 -7.58 -27.13 0.85
N GLN A 130 -7.94 -28.41 0.77
CA GLN A 130 -8.22 -29.20 1.97
C GLN A 130 -6.94 -29.60 2.71
N THR A 131 -5.79 -29.58 2.04
CA THR A 131 -4.48 -29.89 2.63
C THR A 131 -4.10 -28.89 3.72
N ARG A 132 -3.34 -29.36 4.71
CA ARG A 132 -2.79 -28.50 5.79
C ARG A 132 -1.83 -27.44 5.23
N MET A 133 -1.03 -27.82 4.23
CA MET A 133 -0.09 -26.93 3.56
C MET A 133 -0.80 -25.74 2.92
N PHE A 134 -1.85 -25.98 2.13
CA PHE A 134 -2.62 -24.87 1.57
C PHE A 134 -3.28 -24.04 2.65
N LYS A 135 -3.84 -24.67 3.71
CA LYS A 135 -4.47 -23.92 4.80
C LYS A 135 -3.49 -22.96 5.49
N ALA A 136 -2.25 -23.40 5.70
CA ALA A 136 -1.17 -22.59 6.22
C ALA A 136 -0.80 -21.44 5.27
N LEU A 137 -0.66 -21.70 3.97
CA LEU A 137 -0.39 -20.67 2.95
C LEU A 137 -1.55 -19.69 2.77
N ASN A 138 -2.78 -20.17 2.91
CA ASN A 138 -3.98 -19.41 2.65
C ASN A 138 -4.29 -18.44 3.80
N LEU A 139 -3.96 -18.82 5.03
CA LEU A 139 -4.16 -18.02 6.24
C LEU A 139 -3.60 -16.58 6.12
N PRO A 140 -2.33 -16.36 5.72
CA PRO A 140 -1.80 -15.03 5.49
C PRO A 140 -2.48 -14.27 4.35
N LEU A 141 -3.02 -15.01 3.37
CA LEU A 141 -3.75 -14.46 2.23
C LEU A 141 -5.26 -14.27 2.52
N MET A 142 -5.78 -14.69 3.67
CA MET A 142 -7.22 -14.56 3.98
C MET A 142 -7.60 -13.12 4.29
N GLU A 143 -6.77 -12.37 5.03
CA GLU A 143 -7.07 -10.95 5.30
C GLU A 143 -7.06 -10.13 4.00
N TYR A 144 -6.20 -10.47 3.05
CA TYR A 144 -6.20 -9.87 1.71
C TYR A 144 -7.56 -9.98 1.01
N ARG A 145 -8.22 -11.12 1.18
CA ARG A 145 -9.30 -11.58 0.31
C ARG A 145 -10.70 -11.43 0.91
N LEU A 146 -10.81 -11.55 2.23
CA LEU A 146 -12.09 -11.44 2.95
C LEU A 146 -12.38 -10.03 3.47
N HIS A 147 -11.71 -9.02 2.92
CA HIS A 147 -11.89 -7.65 3.34
C HIS A 147 -13.33 -7.17 3.07
N GLY A 148 -14.12 -7.01 4.14
CA GLY A 148 -15.53 -6.63 4.10
C GLY A 148 -16.53 -7.77 4.31
N LEU A 149 -16.04 -9.01 4.47
CA LEU A 149 -16.86 -10.13 4.92
C LEU A 149 -16.71 -10.27 6.43
N THR A 150 -17.83 -10.27 7.15
CA THR A 150 -17.80 -10.66 8.56
C THR A 150 -17.39 -12.14 8.63
N GLN A 151 -16.74 -12.59 9.70
CA GLN A 151 -16.32 -14.01 9.86
C GLN A 151 -17.50 -15.01 9.74
N TYR A 152 -18.73 -14.52 9.65
CA TYR A 152 -19.98 -15.26 9.55
C TYR A 152 -20.94 -14.66 8.52
N SER A 153 -20.46 -13.88 7.55
CA SER A 153 -21.34 -13.47 6.46
C SER A 153 -21.84 -14.70 5.71
N PRO A 154 -23.13 -14.74 5.32
CA PRO A 154 -23.65 -15.83 4.51
C PRO A 154 -22.81 -15.97 3.22
N PRO A 155 -22.77 -17.17 2.61
CA PRO A 155 -22.15 -17.36 1.30
C PRO A 155 -22.60 -16.25 0.36
N TYR A 156 -21.71 -15.71 -0.47
CA TYR A 156 -22.08 -14.66 -1.43
C TYR A 156 -23.35 -15.09 -2.19
N THR A 157 -24.47 -14.42 -1.95
CA THR A 157 -25.76 -14.83 -2.52
C THR A 157 -25.92 -14.46 -4.00
N GLY A 158 -24.85 -13.99 -4.65
CA GLY A 158 -24.84 -13.55 -6.03
C GLY A 158 -24.47 -14.63 -7.04
N ASN A 159 -24.74 -14.35 -8.32
CA ASN A 159 -24.21 -15.09 -9.46
C ASN A 159 -22.68 -15.05 -9.45
N ALA A 160 -22.10 -15.99 -8.73
CA ALA A 160 -20.68 -16.28 -8.66
C ALA A 160 -20.05 -16.16 -10.07
N PRO A 161 -19.17 -15.17 -10.34
CA PRO A 161 -18.51 -15.04 -11.62
C PRO A 161 -17.93 -16.39 -12.06
N ARG A 162 -18.11 -16.69 -13.34
CA ARG A 162 -17.47 -17.88 -13.92
C ARG A 162 -15.95 -17.69 -13.89
N TYR A 163 -15.24 -18.79 -13.68
CA TYR A 163 -13.79 -18.79 -13.50
C TYR A 163 -13.04 -18.07 -14.63
N PHE A 164 -13.20 -18.58 -15.86
CA PHE A 164 -12.49 -18.08 -17.02
C PHE A 164 -12.84 -16.62 -17.37
N PRO A 165 -14.12 -16.19 -17.39
CA PRO A 165 -14.46 -14.77 -17.51
C PRO A 165 -13.83 -13.88 -16.44
N SER A 166 -13.69 -14.37 -15.19
CA SER A 166 -13.02 -13.60 -14.13
C SER A 166 -11.53 -13.43 -14.39
N VAL A 167 -10.85 -14.48 -14.86
CA VAL A 167 -9.42 -14.42 -15.24
C VAL A 167 -9.23 -13.42 -16.38
N LEU A 168 -10.06 -13.49 -17.43
CA LEU A 168 -10.01 -12.53 -18.54
C LEU A 168 -10.30 -11.11 -18.08
N ASN A 169 -11.23 -10.91 -17.14
CA ASN A 169 -11.52 -9.61 -16.58
C ASN A 169 -10.33 -9.02 -15.81
N HIS A 170 -9.65 -9.82 -14.98
CA HIS A 170 -8.41 -9.38 -14.32
C HIS A 170 -7.29 -9.12 -15.31
N LEU A 171 -7.16 -9.92 -16.37
CA LEU A 171 -6.16 -9.70 -17.42
C LEU A 171 -6.42 -8.37 -18.14
N GLY A 172 -7.67 -8.10 -18.52
CA GLY A 172 -8.06 -6.84 -19.15
C GLY A 172 -7.79 -5.64 -18.26
N HIS A 173 -8.12 -5.71 -16.97
CA HIS A 173 -7.83 -4.65 -16.01
C HIS A 173 -6.32 -4.47 -15.77
N PHE A 174 -5.57 -5.56 -15.66
CA PHE A 174 -4.11 -5.54 -15.52
C PHE A 174 -3.49 -4.79 -16.70
N LEU A 175 -3.81 -5.19 -17.93
CA LEU A 175 -3.26 -4.57 -19.15
C LEU A 175 -3.65 -3.10 -19.27
N LEU A 176 -4.92 -2.76 -19.02
CA LEU A 176 -5.40 -1.38 -19.07
C LEU A 176 -4.68 -0.50 -18.05
N ARG A 177 -4.54 -0.98 -16.82
CA ARG A 177 -3.90 -0.22 -15.74
C ARG A 177 -2.39 -0.13 -15.93
N LEU A 178 -1.76 -1.18 -16.46
CA LEU A 178 -0.34 -1.16 -16.80
C LEU A 178 -0.07 -0.14 -17.91
N PHE A 179 -0.90 -0.12 -18.96
CA PHE A 179 -0.81 0.89 -20.00
C PHE A 179 -1.03 2.31 -19.46
N LEU A 180 -2.04 2.51 -18.60
CA LEU A 180 -2.28 3.82 -17.99
C LEU A 180 -1.12 4.27 -17.10
N PHE A 181 -0.59 3.35 -16.28
CA PHE A 181 0.57 3.61 -15.43
C PHE A 181 1.77 4.04 -16.26
N ASP A 182 2.13 3.24 -17.27
CA ASP A 182 3.26 3.47 -18.17
C ASP A 182 3.10 4.75 -19.01
N ALA A 183 1.89 5.03 -19.52
CA ALA A 183 1.64 6.22 -20.32
C ALA A 183 1.82 7.51 -19.51
N LEU A 184 1.35 7.51 -18.26
CA LEU A 184 1.45 8.68 -17.39
C LEU A 184 2.88 8.87 -16.88
N THR A 185 3.58 7.79 -16.48
CA THR A 185 4.99 7.90 -16.06
C THR A 185 5.89 8.32 -17.23
N LEU A 186 5.68 7.77 -18.43
CA LEU A 186 6.39 8.22 -19.63
C LEU A 186 6.08 9.67 -19.97
N GLY A 187 4.81 10.08 -19.88
CA GLY A 187 4.41 11.47 -20.12
C GLY A 187 5.12 12.45 -19.17
N MET A 188 5.23 12.09 -17.89
CA MET A 188 5.96 12.90 -16.90
C MET A 188 7.46 12.96 -17.20
N HIS A 189 8.06 11.81 -17.54
CA HIS A 189 9.46 11.74 -17.95
C HIS A 189 9.75 12.63 -19.16
N LEU A 190 8.87 12.66 -20.16
CA LEU A 190 9.03 13.49 -21.35
C LEU A 190 8.90 15.00 -21.09
N LEU A 191 8.22 15.41 -20.02
CA LEU A 191 8.03 16.83 -19.68
C LEU A 191 9.26 17.47 -19.02
N ASP A 192 10.00 16.70 -18.24
CA ASP A 192 11.27 17.13 -17.63
C ASP A 192 12.22 15.94 -17.47
N PRO A 193 12.88 15.51 -18.56
CA PRO A 193 13.80 14.38 -18.53
C PRO A 193 14.98 14.60 -17.57
N SER A 194 15.36 15.87 -17.36
CA SER A 194 16.49 16.25 -16.50
C SER A 194 16.23 16.05 -15.02
N ASN A 195 15.00 16.27 -14.54
CA ASN A 195 14.67 16.10 -13.12
C ASN A 195 13.81 14.86 -12.89
N LEU A 196 12.72 14.70 -13.64
CA LEU A 196 11.77 13.60 -13.45
C LEU A 196 12.23 12.29 -14.11
N GLY A 197 13.39 12.30 -14.78
CA GLY A 197 13.90 11.24 -15.65
C GLY A 197 15.38 10.87 -15.50
N ALA A 198 16.09 11.49 -14.57
CA ALA A 198 17.53 11.26 -14.41
C ALA A 198 17.79 10.02 -13.55
N MET A 199 18.31 8.96 -14.17
CA MET A 199 18.71 7.71 -13.51
C MET A 199 19.86 7.90 -12.50
N ASP A 200 20.62 8.99 -12.62
CA ASP A 200 21.72 9.32 -11.71
C ASP A 200 21.22 9.95 -10.39
N ALA A 201 20.40 9.19 -9.67
CA ALA A 201 20.04 9.46 -8.27
C ALA A 201 21.27 9.48 -7.33
N ALA A 202 22.47 9.16 -7.84
CA ALA A 202 23.72 9.31 -7.14
C ALA A 202 24.20 10.77 -7.03
N VAL A 203 23.63 11.72 -7.78
CA VAL A 203 24.25 13.05 -7.96
C VAL A 203 23.59 14.19 -7.18
N SER A 204 22.31 14.14 -6.81
CA SER A 204 21.69 15.11 -5.88
C SER A 204 20.24 14.69 -5.56
N PRO A 205 19.70 14.97 -4.35
CA PRO A 205 18.25 15.05 -4.16
C PRO A 205 17.63 15.85 -5.30
N GLN A 206 16.58 15.32 -5.92
CA GLN A 206 15.90 16.06 -6.98
C GLN A 206 15.26 17.29 -6.35
N ASP A 207 15.61 18.48 -6.83
CA ASP A 207 14.97 19.70 -6.39
C ASP A 207 13.58 19.78 -7.03
N TRP A 208 12.58 19.27 -6.28
CA TRP A 208 11.18 19.31 -6.69
C TRP A 208 10.74 20.72 -7.10
N ASP A 209 11.15 21.75 -6.37
CA ASP A 209 10.69 23.11 -6.63
C ASP A 209 11.32 23.65 -7.93
N ALA A 210 12.58 23.30 -8.23
CA ALA A 210 13.21 23.57 -9.52
C ALA A 210 12.55 22.80 -10.67
N GLY A 211 12.22 21.52 -10.49
CA GLY A 211 11.49 20.71 -11.47
C GLY A 211 10.12 21.30 -11.80
N MET A 212 9.34 21.68 -10.77
CA MET A 212 8.05 22.36 -10.98
C MET A 212 8.20 23.70 -11.71
N ALA A 213 9.27 24.46 -11.43
CA ALA A 213 9.53 25.73 -12.11
C ALA A 213 9.91 25.53 -13.59
N THR A 214 10.72 24.52 -13.89
CA THR A 214 11.09 24.11 -15.26
C THR A 214 9.86 23.67 -16.05
N MET A 215 9.03 22.81 -15.46
CA MET A 215 7.76 22.40 -16.05
C MET A 215 6.82 23.58 -16.30
N ALA A 216 6.69 24.50 -15.35
CA ALA A 216 5.87 25.70 -15.51
C ALA A 216 6.36 26.56 -16.69
N HIS A 217 7.68 26.75 -16.79
CA HIS A 217 8.29 27.46 -17.91
C HIS A 217 8.02 26.76 -19.26
N ASN A 218 8.28 25.45 -19.34
CA ASN A 218 8.17 24.69 -20.59
C ASN A 218 6.71 24.53 -21.08
N THR A 219 5.75 24.49 -20.16
CA THR A 219 4.32 24.35 -20.49
C THR A 219 3.57 25.67 -20.58
N GLY A 220 4.17 26.78 -20.13
CA GLY A 220 3.50 28.08 -20.01
C GLY A 220 2.42 28.13 -18.91
N LEU A 221 2.33 27.10 -18.05
CA LEU A 221 1.36 27.06 -16.97
C LEU A 221 1.81 27.91 -15.77
N PRO A 222 0.86 28.51 -15.02
CA PRO A 222 1.18 29.17 -13.76
C PRO A 222 1.90 28.22 -12.79
N ARG A 223 2.97 28.71 -12.15
CA ARG A 223 3.82 27.91 -11.23
C ARG A 223 3.05 27.18 -10.13
N TRP A 224 1.94 27.74 -9.66
CA TRP A 224 1.13 27.12 -8.59
C TRP A 224 0.21 26.00 -9.10
N ILE A 225 -0.12 25.97 -10.39
CA ILE A 225 -0.97 24.93 -11.00
C ILE A 225 -0.18 23.64 -11.23
N VAL A 226 1.08 23.75 -11.64
CA VAL A 226 1.94 22.61 -11.95
C VAL A 226 2.00 21.59 -10.80
N PRO A 227 2.34 21.93 -9.54
CA PRO A 227 2.37 20.94 -8.46
C PRO A 227 1.01 20.30 -8.18
N VAL A 228 -0.10 21.01 -8.42
CA VAL A 228 -1.46 20.45 -8.27
C VAL A 228 -1.73 19.41 -9.35
N LEU A 229 -1.41 19.72 -10.61
CA LEU A 229 -1.54 18.79 -11.73
C LEU A 229 -0.62 17.57 -11.55
N MET A 230 0.61 17.79 -11.13
CA MET A 230 1.56 16.72 -10.85
C MET A 230 1.05 15.80 -9.75
N THR A 231 0.56 16.36 -8.64
CA THR A 231 -0.06 15.57 -7.56
C THR A 231 -1.27 14.78 -8.04
N ALA A 232 -2.10 15.36 -8.92
CA ALA A 232 -3.25 14.68 -9.49
C ALA A 232 -2.84 13.53 -10.43
N VAL A 233 -1.82 13.75 -11.28
CA VAL A 233 -1.27 12.69 -12.16
C VAL A 233 -0.64 11.58 -11.32
N SER A 234 0.17 11.92 -10.32
CA SER A 234 0.78 10.93 -9.42
C SER A 234 -0.26 10.13 -8.65
N THR A 235 -1.37 10.75 -8.25
CA THR A 235 -2.51 10.02 -7.67
C THR A 235 -3.07 8.98 -8.64
N ILE A 236 -3.23 9.32 -9.93
CA ILE A 236 -3.74 8.39 -10.94
C ILE A 236 -2.72 7.27 -11.20
N ILE A 237 -1.42 7.59 -11.23
CA ILE A 237 -0.34 6.62 -11.31
C ILE A 237 -0.40 5.65 -10.11
N THR A 238 -0.51 6.15 -8.89
CA THR A 238 -0.65 5.29 -7.69
C THR A 238 -1.90 4.42 -7.77
N TYR A 239 -3.04 4.98 -8.20
CA TYR A 239 -4.27 4.21 -8.43
C TYR A 239 -4.05 3.09 -9.46
N ALA A 240 -3.40 3.39 -10.58
CA ALA A 240 -3.10 2.42 -11.62
C ALA A 240 -2.14 1.34 -11.09
N GLY A 241 -1.03 1.73 -10.46
CA GLY A 241 0.00 0.83 -9.95
C GLY A 241 -0.49 -0.13 -8.86
N VAL A 242 -1.26 0.36 -7.89
CA VAL A 242 -1.92 -0.50 -6.89
C VAL A 242 -2.85 -1.49 -7.59
N GLY A 243 -3.58 -1.05 -8.62
CA GLY A 243 -4.47 -1.91 -9.38
C GLY A 243 -3.74 -2.97 -10.21
N VAL A 244 -2.61 -2.61 -10.85
CA VAL A 244 -1.71 -3.56 -11.56
C VAL A 244 -1.27 -4.65 -10.60
N GLY A 245 -0.73 -4.28 -9.44
CA GLY A 245 -0.30 -5.24 -8.44
C GLY A 245 -1.45 -6.14 -7.98
N TRP A 246 -2.63 -5.58 -7.74
CA TRP A 246 -3.80 -6.35 -7.35
C TRP A 246 -4.25 -7.36 -8.41
N ASP A 247 -4.40 -6.92 -9.66
CA ASP A 247 -4.84 -7.81 -10.75
C ASP A 247 -3.78 -8.86 -11.07
N GLN A 248 -2.49 -8.56 -10.94
CA GLN A 248 -1.41 -9.55 -11.07
C GLN A 248 -1.57 -10.67 -10.03
N HIS A 249 -1.79 -10.32 -8.76
CA HIS A 249 -2.03 -11.32 -7.71
C HIS A 249 -3.31 -12.12 -7.95
N ALA A 250 -4.38 -11.45 -8.40
CA ALA A 250 -5.63 -12.11 -8.76
C ALA A 250 -5.44 -13.07 -9.96
N LEU A 251 -4.65 -12.71 -10.97
CA LEU A 251 -4.31 -13.59 -12.09
C LEU A 251 -3.53 -14.81 -11.63
N MET A 252 -2.58 -14.67 -10.70
CA MET A 252 -1.87 -15.83 -10.16
C MET A 252 -2.80 -16.72 -9.33
N ALA A 253 -3.65 -16.14 -8.50
CA ALA A 253 -4.49 -16.89 -7.58
C ALA A 253 -5.76 -17.48 -8.24
N VAL A 254 -6.49 -16.67 -8.98
CA VAL A 254 -7.68 -17.06 -9.76
C VAL A 254 -7.27 -17.68 -11.10
N GLY A 255 -6.05 -17.51 -11.59
CA GLY A 255 -5.60 -18.27 -12.78
C GLY A 255 -5.18 -19.69 -12.42
N SER A 256 -4.61 -19.89 -11.23
CA SER A 256 -4.07 -21.20 -10.80
C SER A 256 -5.12 -22.25 -10.43
N GLY A 257 -6.42 -21.96 -10.45
CA GLY A 257 -7.44 -22.93 -10.01
C GLY A 257 -7.59 -23.05 -8.49
N LEU A 258 -6.72 -22.39 -7.71
CA LEU A 258 -6.61 -22.55 -6.26
C LEU A 258 -7.58 -21.64 -5.49
N TRP A 259 -7.93 -20.48 -6.05
CA TRP A 259 -8.88 -19.54 -5.46
C TRP A 259 -10.07 -19.28 -6.35
N ALA A 260 -11.24 -19.08 -5.73
CA ALA A 260 -12.45 -18.72 -6.42
C ALA A 260 -12.47 -17.20 -6.71
N PRO A 261 -13.05 -16.78 -7.86
CA PRO A 261 -13.19 -15.36 -8.21
C PRO A 261 -13.77 -14.46 -7.11
N GLU A 262 -14.74 -14.95 -6.35
CA GLU A 262 -15.45 -14.19 -5.31
C GLU A 262 -14.55 -13.88 -4.10
N GLU A 263 -13.44 -14.60 -3.97
CA GLU A 263 -12.42 -14.36 -2.95
C GLU A 263 -11.48 -13.20 -3.33
N TRP A 264 -11.59 -12.62 -4.52
CA TRP A 264 -10.72 -11.54 -4.99
C TRP A 264 -11.53 -10.27 -5.29
N PRO A 265 -12.12 -9.62 -4.27
CA PRO A 265 -12.90 -8.42 -4.47
C PRO A 265 -12.03 -7.28 -5.03
N PRO A 266 -12.61 -6.28 -5.71
CA PRO A 266 -11.84 -5.13 -6.16
C PRO A 266 -11.15 -4.40 -5.00
N VAL A 267 -9.84 -4.19 -5.11
CA VAL A 267 -9.03 -3.40 -4.15
C VAL A 267 -9.51 -1.97 -3.97
N MET A 268 -10.14 -1.42 -5.01
CA MET A 268 -10.66 -0.06 -5.06
C MET A 268 -12.03 -0.05 -5.71
N ARG A 269 -12.95 0.75 -5.17
CA ARG A 269 -14.36 0.81 -5.59
C ARG A 269 -14.73 2.22 -6.05
N ALA A 270 -14.31 2.55 -7.27
CA ALA A 270 -14.54 3.85 -7.90
C ALA A 270 -14.26 5.03 -6.94
N PRO A 271 -13.00 5.20 -6.48
CA PRO A 271 -12.64 6.24 -5.51
C PRO A 271 -13.00 7.65 -5.98
N TRP A 272 -13.00 7.91 -7.29
CA TRP A 272 -13.44 9.18 -7.90
C TRP A 272 -14.89 9.58 -7.58
N LYS A 273 -15.74 8.63 -7.16
CA LYS A 273 -17.13 8.89 -6.76
C LYS A 273 -17.31 9.28 -5.29
N SER A 274 -16.22 9.36 -4.51
CA SER A 274 -16.30 9.68 -3.08
C SER A 274 -16.80 11.10 -2.86
N GLN A 275 -17.75 11.24 -1.94
CA GLN A 275 -18.30 12.54 -1.51
C GLN A 275 -17.97 12.88 -0.06
N SER A 276 -17.21 12.01 0.62
CA SER A 276 -16.62 12.27 1.94
C SER A 276 -15.28 11.51 2.05
N LEU A 277 -14.39 11.99 2.91
CA LEU A 277 -13.13 11.33 3.23
C LEU A 277 -13.37 9.99 3.94
N ASN A 278 -14.37 9.91 4.83
CA ASN A 278 -14.74 8.64 5.46
C ASN A 278 -15.23 7.61 4.43
N GLU A 279 -15.91 8.02 3.35
CA GLU A 279 -16.29 7.12 2.25
C GLU A 279 -15.07 6.70 1.43
N LEU A 280 -14.20 7.65 1.08
CA LEU A 280 -12.98 7.42 0.31
C LEU A 280 -12.08 6.38 1.02
N TRP A 281 -11.61 6.70 2.21
CA TRP A 281 -10.67 5.87 2.98
C TRP A 281 -11.34 4.68 3.67
N GLY A 282 -12.65 4.77 3.95
CA GLY A 282 -13.37 3.70 4.63
C GLY A 282 -13.76 2.53 3.72
N GLY A 283 -13.96 2.75 2.42
CA GLY A 283 -14.50 1.71 1.56
C GLY A 283 -14.26 1.82 0.05
N ARG A 284 -13.63 2.89 -0.44
CA ARG A 284 -13.40 3.05 -1.89
C ARG A 284 -11.94 3.00 -2.30
N TYR A 285 -11.03 3.43 -1.43
CA TYR A 285 -9.60 3.47 -1.69
C TYR A 285 -8.86 2.43 -0.83
N HIS A 286 -8.03 1.63 -1.48
CA HIS A 286 -7.02 0.77 -0.85
C HIS A 286 -7.52 -0.07 0.33
N THR A 287 -8.67 -0.74 0.17
CA THR A 287 -9.42 -1.29 1.32
C THR A 287 -8.72 -2.43 2.05
N TYR A 288 -7.75 -3.11 1.42
CA TYR A 288 -7.12 -4.29 1.99
C TYR A 288 -6.09 -4.03 3.11
N LEU A 289 -5.58 -2.79 3.24
CA LEU A 289 -4.68 -2.44 4.34
C LEU A 289 -5.41 -1.94 5.58
N ARG A 290 -6.74 -1.80 5.50
CA ARG A 290 -7.52 -1.22 6.60
C ARG A 290 -7.47 -2.08 7.86
N ASN A 291 -7.61 -3.41 7.73
CA ASN A 291 -7.56 -4.31 8.88
C ASN A 291 -6.15 -4.39 9.44
N VAL A 292 -5.16 -4.43 8.55
CA VAL A 292 -3.73 -4.42 8.90
C VAL A 292 -3.42 -3.23 9.80
N PHE A 293 -3.75 -2.01 9.37
CA PHE A 293 -3.48 -0.81 10.17
C PHE A 293 -4.32 -0.76 11.45
N HIS A 294 -5.53 -1.31 11.44
CA HIS A 294 -6.31 -1.45 12.66
C HIS A 294 -5.62 -2.37 13.69
N ILE A 295 -5.10 -3.52 13.25
CA ILE A 295 -4.38 -4.48 14.09
C ILE A 295 -3.05 -3.90 14.57
N CYS A 296 -2.25 -3.32 13.67
CA CYS A 296 -0.96 -2.70 14.02
C CYS A 296 -1.09 -1.57 15.04
N THR A 297 -2.27 -0.97 15.18
CA THR A 297 -2.52 0.16 16.08
C THR A 297 -3.30 -0.25 17.34
N LEU A 298 -3.53 -1.55 17.55
CA LEU A 298 -4.08 -2.09 18.80
C LEU A 298 -3.24 -1.76 20.04
N PRO A 299 -1.89 -1.68 20.00
CA PRO A 299 -1.12 -1.19 21.14
C PRO A 299 -1.47 0.24 21.56
N LEU A 300 -2.08 1.03 20.66
CA LEU A 300 -2.60 2.37 20.90
C LEU A 300 -4.11 2.37 21.21
N ALA A 301 -4.67 1.20 21.59
CA ALA A 301 -6.09 1.05 21.90
C ALA A 301 -6.53 1.84 23.13
N TRP A 302 -5.61 2.10 24.06
CA TRP A 302 -5.83 2.85 25.30
C TRP A 302 -6.11 4.34 25.10
N LEU A 303 -5.80 4.89 23.91
CA LEU A 303 -6.14 6.28 23.58
C LEU A 303 -7.66 6.48 23.53
N PRO A 304 -8.17 7.67 23.90
CA PRO A 304 -9.60 7.98 23.81
C PRO A 304 -10.18 7.69 22.42
N HIS A 305 -11.47 7.34 22.35
CA HIS A 305 -12.11 6.92 21.09
C HIS A 305 -12.01 7.97 19.96
N ALA A 306 -11.87 9.26 20.29
CA ALA A 306 -11.61 10.33 19.33
C ALA A 306 -10.35 10.11 18.49
N PHE A 307 -9.34 9.41 19.02
CA PHE A 307 -8.08 9.08 18.34
C PHE A 307 -8.14 7.80 17.51
N HIS A 308 -9.29 7.13 17.43
CA HIS A 308 -9.42 5.88 16.69
C HIS A 308 -9.07 6.01 15.20
N ILE A 309 -9.49 7.09 14.52
CA ILE A 309 -9.08 7.33 13.13
C ILE A 309 -7.60 7.77 13.06
N PRO A 310 -7.17 8.83 13.79
CA PRO A 310 -5.78 9.26 13.83
C PRO A 310 -4.76 8.14 13.98
N ARG A 311 -4.99 7.20 14.93
CA ARG A 311 -4.03 6.12 15.15
C ARG A 311 -3.91 5.16 13.96
N ILE A 312 -5.00 4.87 13.24
CA ILE A 312 -4.98 3.99 12.05
C ILE A 312 -4.15 4.65 10.94
N PHE A 313 -4.34 5.95 10.70
CA PHE A 313 -3.56 6.69 9.71
C PHE A 313 -2.10 6.87 10.14
N LEU A 314 -1.80 7.00 11.44
CA LEU A 314 -0.43 6.97 11.95
C LEU A 314 0.25 5.63 11.63
N GLY A 315 -0.45 4.51 11.84
CA GLY A 315 0.04 3.18 11.43
C GLY A 315 0.34 3.12 9.92
N SER A 316 -0.50 3.77 9.10
CA SER A 316 -0.27 3.90 7.67
C SER A 316 0.96 4.75 7.34
N ALA A 317 1.16 5.88 8.01
CA ALA A 317 2.33 6.74 7.81
C ALA A 317 3.63 6.02 8.15
N ILE A 318 3.66 5.32 9.30
CA ILE A 318 4.80 4.49 9.70
C ILE A 318 5.06 3.43 8.63
N HIS A 319 4.02 2.68 8.23
CA HIS A 319 4.15 1.64 7.22
C HIS A 319 4.72 2.15 5.90
N HIS A 320 4.22 3.27 5.36
CA HIS A 320 4.74 3.80 4.10
C HIS A 320 6.15 4.38 4.23
N SER A 321 6.50 4.96 5.37
CA SER A 321 7.88 5.40 5.62
C SER A 321 8.85 4.23 5.68
N LEU A 322 8.42 3.14 6.31
CA LEU A 322 9.17 1.89 6.39
C LEU A 322 9.29 1.25 5.00
N LEU A 323 8.20 1.22 4.23
CA LEU A 323 8.12 0.67 2.88
C LEU A 323 9.05 1.39 1.90
N LEU A 324 9.14 2.71 1.99
CA LEU A 324 9.94 3.51 1.05
C LEU A 324 11.43 3.50 1.37
N TYR A 325 11.81 3.20 2.62
CA TYR A 325 13.20 3.27 3.07
C TYR A 325 14.17 2.42 2.22
N PRO A 326 13.90 1.14 1.89
CA PRO A 326 14.81 0.34 1.09
C PRO A 326 15.00 0.84 -0.35
N PHE A 327 14.02 1.60 -0.88
CA PHE A 327 14.07 2.12 -2.25
C PHE A 327 14.80 3.46 -2.32
N THR A 328 14.58 4.30 -1.31
CA THR A 328 15.02 5.70 -1.27
C THR A 328 16.33 5.88 -0.48
N GLY A 329 16.64 4.94 0.40
CA GLY A 329 17.71 5.06 1.38
C GLY A 329 17.41 6.07 2.48
N SER A 330 16.27 6.77 2.46
CA SER A 330 15.89 7.82 3.40
C SER A 330 14.60 7.49 4.15
N PHE A 331 14.54 7.86 5.43
CA PHE A 331 13.35 7.64 6.25
C PHE A 331 12.47 8.90 6.23
N SER A 332 11.65 9.03 5.19
CA SER A 332 10.83 10.23 4.94
C SER A 332 9.56 10.28 5.79
N PHE A 333 9.71 10.16 7.11
CA PHE A 333 8.58 10.07 8.03
C PHE A 333 7.70 11.31 8.01
N ARG A 334 8.29 12.50 7.90
CA ARG A 334 7.54 13.76 7.91
C ARG A 334 6.56 13.86 6.75
N ALA A 335 7.00 13.56 5.53
CA ALA A 335 6.16 13.64 4.34
C ALA A 335 4.99 12.66 4.42
N ASN A 336 5.27 11.39 4.78
CA ASN A 336 4.26 10.37 4.99
C ASN A 336 3.31 10.74 6.14
N LEU A 337 3.83 11.22 7.27
CA LEU A 337 3.01 11.66 8.40
C LEU A 337 2.02 12.74 7.97
N LEU A 338 2.44 13.75 7.22
CA LEU A 338 1.55 14.79 6.70
C LEU A 338 0.54 14.22 5.71
N GLN A 339 0.97 13.37 4.78
CA GLN A 339 0.12 12.73 3.78
C GLN A 339 -1.02 11.92 4.42
N TYR A 340 -0.78 11.24 5.54
CA TYR A 340 -1.82 10.44 6.19
C TYR A 340 -2.55 11.16 7.34
N MET A 341 -1.90 12.09 8.06
CA MET A 341 -2.55 12.79 9.17
C MET A 341 -3.53 13.85 8.73
N ILE A 342 -3.29 14.54 7.59
CA ILE A 342 -4.24 15.50 7.02
C ILE A 342 -5.61 14.84 6.74
N PRO A 343 -5.71 13.71 6.02
CA PRO A 343 -6.99 13.04 5.81
C PRO A 343 -7.55 12.41 7.09
N ALA A 344 -6.70 11.99 8.04
CA ALA A 344 -7.16 11.51 9.35
C ALA A 344 -7.91 12.60 10.14
N LEU A 345 -7.38 13.82 10.14
CA LEU A 345 -8.02 15.00 10.72
C LEU A 345 -9.31 15.30 9.95
N GLY A 346 -9.27 15.31 8.62
CA GLY A 346 -10.46 15.51 7.79
C GLY A 346 -11.58 14.50 8.07
N CYS A 347 -11.26 13.21 8.20
CA CYS A 347 -12.23 12.17 8.56
C CYS A 347 -12.81 12.37 9.98
N SER A 348 -11.98 12.83 10.92
CA SER A 348 -12.41 13.13 12.29
C SER A 348 -13.34 14.35 12.33
N LEU A 349 -13.04 15.39 11.53
CA LEU A 349 -13.88 16.57 11.35
C LEU A 349 -15.23 16.21 10.73
N GLU A 350 -15.28 15.30 9.75
CA GLU A 350 -16.56 14.83 9.19
C GLU A 350 -17.44 14.11 10.23
N ARG A 351 -16.83 13.35 11.16
CA ARG A 351 -17.57 12.73 12.28
C ARG A 351 -18.08 13.77 13.26
N LEU A 352 -17.27 14.79 13.55
CA LEU A 352 -17.67 15.91 14.40
C LEU A 352 -18.80 16.72 13.76
N TYR A 353 -18.69 17.02 12.47
CA TYR A 353 -19.73 17.66 11.67
C TYR A 353 -21.04 16.89 11.75
N ARG A 354 -21.00 15.56 11.60
CA ARG A 354 -22.19 14.70 11.76
C ARG A 354 -22.77 14.77 13.17
N LYS A 355 -21.91 14.78 14.20
CA LYS A 355 -22.35 14.87 15.60
C LYS A 355 -23.03 16.21 15.89
N TRP A 356 -22.50 17.32 15.35
CA TRP A 356 -23.01 18.67 15.61
C TRP A 356 -24.21 19.05 14.77
N THR A 357 -24.23 18.67 13.49
CA THR A 357 -25.28 19.10 12.54
C THR A 357 -26.35 18.03 12.30
N GLY A 358 -26.11 16.79 12.72
CA GLY A 358 -26.92 15.63 12.36
C GLY A 358 -26.77 15.17 10.91
N ARG A 359 -26.00 15.89 10.07
CA ARG A 359 -25.86 15.63 8.62
C ARG A 359 -24.52 14.98 8.31
N LYS A 360 -24.50 14.07 7.33
CA LYS A 360 -23.24 13.52 6.80
C LYS A 360 -22.66 14.49 5.76
N VAL A 361 -21.33 14.59 5.69
CA VAL A 361 -20.66 15.24 4.55
C VAL A 361 -20.96 14.42 3.30
N GLY A 362 -21.37 15.09 2.21
CA GLY A 362 -21.80 14.43 0.98
C GLY A 362 -22.21 15.43 -0.10
N GLY A 363 -22.69 14.93 -1.24
CA GLY A 363 -23.09 15.74 -2.38
C GLY A 363 -21.92 16.42 -3.11
N LYS A 364 -22.21 17.44 -3.91
CA LYS A 364 -21.20 18.15 -4.72
C LYS A 364 -20.15 18.85 -3.84
N TRP A 365 -20.59 19.52 -2.76
CA TRP A 365 -19.68 20.19 -1.82
C TRP A 365 -18.84 19.20 -0.99
N GLY A 366 -19.42 18.06 -0.61
CA GLY A 366 -18.66 16.98 0.01
C GLY A 366 -17.59 16.40 -0.92
N ALA A 367 -17.89 16.29 -2.23
CA ALA A 367 -16.89 15.89 -3.22
C ALA A 367 -15.76 16.93 -3.33
N VAL A 368 -16.07 18.23 -3.42
CA VAL A 368 -15.05 19.29 -3.41
C VAL A 368 -14.17 19.19 -2.17
N TRP A 369 -14.78 19.11 -0.98
CA TRP A 369 -14.07 18.91 0.29
C TRP A 369 -13.15 17.68 0.26
N THR A 370 -13.66 16.55 -0.20
CA THR A 370 -12.92 15.28 -0.26
C THR A 370 -11.70 15.39 -1.14
N TRP A 371 -11.85 15.92 -2.36
CA TRP A 371 -10.75 16.03 -3.32
C TRP A 371 -9.75 17.11 -2.96
N THR A 372 -10.19 18.22 -2.37
CA THR A 372 -9.27 19.25 -1.86
C THR A 372 -8.37 18.70 -0.76
N ILE A 373 -8.94 18.06 0.27
CA ILE A 373 -8.15 17.48 1.37
C ILE A 373 -7.26 16.34 0.88
N PHE A 374 -7.79 15.48 0.01
CA PHE A 374 -7.03 14.37 -0.56
C PHE A 374 -5.82 14.86 -1.36
N LEU A 375 -6.02 15.75 -2.35
CA LEU A 375 -4.92 16.28 -3.16
C LEU A 375 -3.91 17.07 -2.32
N TRP A 376 -4.38 17.89 -1.38
CA TRP A 376 -3.47 18.61 -0.47
C TRP A 376 -2.61 17.65 0.37
N SER A 377 -3.18 16.54 0.84
CA SER A 377 -2.40 15.52 1.54
C SER A 377 -1.42 14.78 0.64
N CYS A 378 -1.84 14.42 -0.57
CA CYS A 378 -1.02 13.70 -1.55
C CYS A 378 0.17 14.53 -2.03
N TYR A 379 0.07 15.86 -2.03
CA TYR A 379 1.15 16.76 -2.41
C TYR A 379 2.44 16.47 -1.64
N TYR A 380 2.37 16.23 -0.33
CA TYR A 380 3.56 15.94 0.48
C TYR A 380 4.21 14.61 0.08
N GLY A 381 3.40 13.58 -0.16
CA GLY A 381 3.88 12.28 -0.62
C GLY A 381 4.49 12.37 -2.02
N THR A 382 3.81 13.06 -2.94
CA THR A 382 4.29 13.29 -4.30
C THR A 382 5.62 14.03 -4.27
N LYS A 383 5.71 15.19 -3.59
CA LYS A 383 6.97 15.95 -3.48
C LYS A 383 8.11 15.07 -3.00
N GLU A 384 7.88 14.29 -1.94
CA GLU A 384 8.89 13.38 -1.40
C GLU A 384 9.31 12.30 -2.41
N TRP A 385 8.34 11.59 -2.99
CA TRP A 385 8.57 10.49 -3.94
C TRP A 385 9.38 10.89 -5.16
N TYR A 386 9.19 12.11 -5.66
CA TYR A 386 10.03 12.64 -6.73
C TYR A 386 11.40 13.08 -6.19
N SER A 387 11.45 13.78 -5.05
CA SER A 387 12.73 14.25 -4.46
C SER A 387 13.74 13.12 -4.22
N VAL A 388 13.25 11.91 -3.92
CA VAL A 388 14.05 10.70 -3.67
C VAL A 388 14.20 9.78 -4.90
N GLY A 389 13.71 10.20 -6.08
CA GLY A 389 13.82 9.43 -7.32
C GLY A 389 12.97 8.16 -7.40
N TRP A 390 12.01 7.95 -6.48
CA TRP A 390 11.18 6.75 -6.45
C TRP A 390 10.32 6.59 -7.70
N ALA A 391 9.73 7.70 -8.17
CA ALA A 391 8.90 7.69 -9.37
C ALA A 391 9.69 7.28 -10.63
N GLU A 392 10.96 7.67 -10.71
CA GLU A 392 11.82 7.35 -11.85
C GLU A 392 12.25 5.89 -11.86
N ARG A 393 12.53 5.31 -10.69
CA ARG A 393 12.93 3.91 -10.58
C ARG A 393 11.93 2.94 -11.22
N TYR A 394 10.62 3.19 -11.07
CA TYR A 394 9.60 2.41 -11.78
C TYR A 394 9.68 2.53 -13.29
N ARG A 395 10.06 3.70 -13.81
CA ARG A 395 10.18 3.91 -15.25
C ARG A 395 11.37 3.14 -15.81
N CYS A 396 12.51 3.13 -15.12
CA CYS A 396 13.69 2.35 -15.50
C CYS A 396 13.33 0.88 -15.69
N ASP A 397 12.65 0.30 -14.69
CA ASP A 397 12.24 -1.11 -14.70
C ASP A 397 11.25 -1.41 -15.86
N LEU A 398 10.52 -0.38 -16.33
CA LEU A 398 9.58 -0.49 -17.44
C LEU A 398 10.22 -0.23 -18.81
N GLU A 399 11.46 0.26 -18.94
CA GLU A 399 12.00 0.64 -20.25
C GLU A 399 12.06 -0.53 -21.24
N GLU A 400 12.38 -1.72 -20.74
CA GLU A 400 12.44 -2.93 -21.54
C GLU A 400 11.06 -3.53 -21.86
N VAL A 401 10.08 -3.31 -20.98
CA VAL A 401 8.75 -3.97 -21.01
C VAL A 401 7.59 -2.99 -21.19
N SER A 402 7.86 -1.73 -21.53
CA SER A 402 6.87 -0.65 -21.62
C SER A 402 5.88 -0.93 -22.76
N PRO A 403 4.60 -1.23 -22.45
CA PRO A 403 3.60 -1.42 -23.49
C PRO A 403 3.38 -0.16 -24.33
N VAL A 404 3.56 1.03 -23.76
CA VAL A 404 3.40 2.29 -24.48
C VAL A 404 4.54 2.50 -25.47
N VAL A 405 5.78 2.26 -25.07
CA VAL A 405 6.94 2.33 -25.97
C VAL A 405 6.81 1.28 -27.08
N ALA A 406 6.36 0.06 -26.76
CA ALA A 406 6.11 -0.96 -27.78
C ALA A 406 5.08 -0.50 -28.83
N VAL A 407 3.97 0.10 -28.40
CA VAL A 407 2.97 0.69 -29.30
C VAL A 407 3.55 1.86 -30.10
N MET A 408 4.28 2.77 -29.46
CA MET A 408 4.92 3.91 -30.12
C MET A 408 5.93 3.47 -31.18
N ARG A 409 6.77 2.47 -30.89
CA ARG A 409 7.71 1.87 -31.85
C ARG A 409 6.98 1.26 -33.05
N ALA A 410 5.90 0.52 -32.80
CA ALA A 410 5.06 -0.04 -33.87
C ALA A 410 4.43 1.05 -34.77
N LEU A 411 4.20 2.25 -34.21
CA LEU A 411 3.71 3.42 -34.94
C LEU A 411 4.82 4.27 -35.59
N GLY A 412 6.08 3.81 -35.57
CA GLY A 412 7.21 4.51 -36.20
C GLY A 412 7.80 5.66 -35.39
N TRP A 413 7.59 5.71 -34.08
CA TRP A 413 8.11 6.76 -33.20
C TRP A 413 9.64 6.96 -33.30
N ASP A 414 10.40 5.89 -33.49
CA ASP A 414 11.86 5.97 -33.61
C ASP A 414 12.29 6.78 -34.85
N VAL A 415 11.49 6.76 -35.91
CA VAL A 415 11.73 7.56 -37.13
C VAL A 415 11.50 9.04 -36.82
N MET A 416 10.41 9.36 -36.12
CA MET A 416 10.09 10.75 -35.74
C MET A 416 11.13 11.34 -34.78
N ARG A 417 11.65 10.53 -33.83
CA ARG A 417 12.67 11.00 -32.89
C ARG A 417 13.99 11.30 -33.60
N LYS A 418 14.42 10.44 -34.53
CA LYS A 418 15.64 10.66 -35.34
C LYS A 418 15.51 11.91 -36.21
N ALA A 419 14.37 12.08 -36.89
CA ALA A 419 14.10 13.24 -37.74
C ALA A 419 14.03 14.59 -36.99
N LYS A 420 13.83 14.58 -35.67
CA LYS A 420 13.86 15.80 -34.82
C LYS A 420 15.26 16.10 -34.26
N ALA A 421 16.13 15.08 -34.20
CA ALA A 421 17.49 15.21 -33.71
C ALA A 421 18.46 15.68 -34.82
N GLU A 422 18.12 15.37 -36.07
CA GLU A 422 18.68 15.96 -37.30
C GLU A 422 18.10 17.36 -37.54
#